data_AF-A0A934DGE9-F1
#
_entry.id   AF-A0A934DGE9-F1
#
_cell.length_a   1.000
_cell.length_b   1.000
_cell.length_c   1.000
_cell.angle_alpha   90.00
_cell.angle_beta   90.00
_cell.angle_gamma   90.00
#
_symmetry.space_group_name_H-M   'P 1'
#
loop_
_entity.id
_entity.type
_entity.pdbx_description
1 polymer ?
#
loop_
_entity_poly.entity_id
_entity_poly.type
_entity_poly.pdbx_seq_one_letter_code
_entity_poly.pdbx_strand_id
1 'polypeptide(L)'
;MTLKGEVHSSHMKQQLLEFIKSREHYNIVDSIIALPQESLGEKRHGVISVSVANLRSKPGHGEELVTQVLMGTPVTLLKFDDGWFLVQTPDDYLGWTDDMMAVWSENDFAAWRQQPKIIVTVTYTHSHVGRDAATDIVSDLVAGNIVKLRSKDSGSFEVEYPDGRVAYVALGDAMPLKQWIAGAQDTPERIIETAKRFKGVPYLWGGTSAKALDCSGFTKTVYFLNGVLLPRD
;
A
#
# COMPACT_ATOMS: atom_id res chain seq x y z
N MET A 1 36.48 10.31 -11.63
CA MET A 1 35.10 9.98 -12.05
C MET A 1 34.21 10.02 -10.82
N THR A 2 33.03 10.64 -10.89
CA THR A 2 32.06 10.60 -9.78
C THR A 2 31.03 9.50 -10.06
N LEU A 3 30.86 8.58 -9.13
CA LEU A 3 29.87 7.51 -9.24
C LEU A 3 28.61 7.96 -8.49
N LYS A 4 27.51 8.17 -9.22
CA LYS A 4 26.22 8.62 -8.68
C LYS A 4 25.15 7.58 -8.99
N GLY A 5 24.21 7.41 -8.08
CA GLY A 5 23.09 6.47 -8.21
C GLY A 5 22.50 6.13 -6.86
N GLU A 6 21.52 5.23 -6.86
CA GLU A 6 20.87 4.73 -5.65
C GLU A 6 20.97 3.20 -5.62
N VAL A 7 21.14 2.63 -4.43
CA VAL A 7 21.26 1.18 -4.24
C VAL A 7 20.48 0.76 -3.00
N HIS A 8 19.69 -0.30 -3.12
CA HIS A 8 18.84 -0.85 -2.06
C HIS A 8 19.62 -1.62 -0.97
N SER A 9 20.96 -1.63 -1.03
CA SER A 9 21.80 -2.35 -0.07
C SER A 9 23.14 -1.67 0.11
N SER A 10 23.44 -1.31 1.36
CA SER A 10 24.77 -0.81 1.76
C SER A 10 25.87 -1.84 1.49
N HIS A 11 25.56 -3.14 1.58
CA HIS A 11 26.51 -4.20 1.25
C HIS A 11 26.84 -4.24 -0.25
N MET A 12 25.83 -4.15 -1.12
CA MET A 12 26.04 -4.08 -2.57
C MET A 12 26.81 -2.81 -2.96
N LYS A 13 26.54 -1.69 -2.29
CA LYS A 13 27.34 -0.46 -2.45
C LYS A 13 28.82 -0.73 -2.18
N GLN A 14 29.13 -1.36 -1.05
CA GLN A 14 30.50 -1.69 -0.66
C GLN A 14 31.17 -2.61 -1.67
N GLN A 15 30.51 -3.70 -2.08
CA GLN A 15 31.03 -4.62 -3.09
C GLN A 15 31.31 -3.94 -4.43
N LEU A 16 30.41 -3.05 -4.89
CA LEU A 16 30.61 -2.29 -6.11
C LEU A 16 31.84 -1.37 -5.99
N LEU A 17 31.96 -0.64 -4.87
CA LEU A 17 33.09 0.26 -4.65
C LEU A 17 34.42 -0.50 -4.55
N GLU A 18 34.44 -1.64 -3.87
CA GLU A 18 35.61 -2.53 -3.78
C GLU A 18 36.00 -3.06 -5.16
N PHE A 19 35.03 -3.55 -5.94
CA PHE A 19 35.25 -4.03 -7.29
C PHE A 19 35.87 -2.95 -8.19
N ILE A 20 35.36 -1.73 -8.19
CA ILE A 20 35.92 -0.68 -9.06
C ILE A 20 37.29 -0.21 -8.54
N LYS A 21 37.49 -0.09 -7.22
CA LYS A 21 38.79 0.26 -6.64
C LYS A 21 39.88 -0.77 -6.96
N SER A 22 39.51 -2.05 -7.10
CA SER A 22 40.44 -3.12 -7.49
C SER A 22 40.98 -3.00 -8.92
N ARG A 23 40.41 -2.13 -9.77
CA ARG A 23 40.90 -1.87 -11.13
C ARG A 23 41.75 -0.60 -11.09
N GLU A 24 43.07 -0.73 -11.27
CA GLU A 24 44.13 0.26 -10.97
C GLU A 24 44.09 1.63 -11.70
N HIS A 25 42.97 2.06 -12.28
CA HIS A 25 42.95 3.22 -13.19
C HIS A 25 41.86 4.25 -12.93
N TYR A 26 41.11 4.16 -11.84
CA TYR A 26 40.02 5.10 -11.56
C TYR A 26 40.16 5.80 -10.21
N ASN A 27 40.37 7.12 -10.23
CA ASN A 27 40.12 7.96 -9.06
C ASN A 27 38.62 8.23 -8.96
N ILE A 28 37.95 7.64 -7.95
CA ILE A 28 36.49 7.65 -7.82
C ILE A 28 36.06 8.50 -6.63
N VAL A 29 35.11 9.39 -6.87
CA VAL A 29 34.34 10.05 -5.82
C VAL A 29 33.02 9.32 -5.67
N ASP A 30 32.80 8.69 -4.51
CA ASP A 30 31.54 8.02 -4.19
C ASP A 30 30.44 9.05 -3.90
N SER A 31 29.34 8.94 -4.61
CA SER A 31 28.11 9.72 -4.42
C SER A 31 26.88 8.82 -4.59
N ILE A 32 27.02 7.51 -4.37
CA ILE A 32 25.90 6.57 -4.35
C ILE A 32 25.15 6.72 -3.03
N ILE A 33 23.82 6.81 -3.09
CA ILE A 33 22.93 6.81 -1.93
C ILE A 33 22.49 5.37 -1.65
N ALA A 34 22.72 4.89 -0.43
CA ALA A 34 22.13 3.63 0.03
C ALA A 34 20.70 3.90 0.53
N LEU A 35 19.75 3.03 0.15
CA LEU A 35 18.37 3.06 0.59
C LEU A 35 18.14 1.96 1.66
N PRO A 36 17.28 2.18 2.67
CA PRO A 36 16.60 3.44 2.97
C PRO A 36 17.54 4.58 3.34
N GLN A 37 17.20 5.80 2.91
CA GLN A 37 17.97 7.02 3.14
C GLN A 37 18.10 7.29 4.64
N GLU A 38 19.31 7.59 5.13
CA GLU A 38 19.57 7.77 6.58
C GLU A 38 18.71 8.86 7.22
N SER A 39 18.33 9.89 6.45
CA SER A 39 17.46 10.99 6.89
C SER A 39 16.07 10.55 7.34
N LEU A 40 15.61 9.36 6.96
CA LEU A 40 14.36 8.77 7.44
C LEU A 40 14.43 8.36 8.92
N GLY A 41 15.64 8.21 9.48
CA GLY A 41 15.84 7.80 10.88
C GLY A 41 15.16 6.47 11.19
N GLU A 42 14.38 6.44 12.26
CA GLU A 42 13.60 5.28 12.70
C GLU A 42 12.29 5.11 11.93
N LYS A 43 11.82 6.14 11.22
CA LYS A 43 10.53 6.18 10.53
C LYS A 43 10.66 5.57 9.13
N ARG A 44 10.64 4.23 9.08
CA ARG A 44 10.89 3.46 7.85
C ARG A 44 9.67 2.71 7.32
N HIS A 45 8.53 2.83 8.01
CA HIS A 45 7.30 2.13 7.64
C HIS A 45 6.18 3.12 7.37
N GLY A 46 5.55 2.98 6.22
CA GLY A 46 4.30 3.66 5.88
C GLY A 46 3.12 2.70 5.95
N VAL A 47 1.95 3.17 6.34
CA VAL A 47 0.70 2.43 6.16
C VAL A 47 -0.34 3.35 5.52
N ILE A 48 -0.81 2.98 4.33
CA ILE A 48 -1.71 3.82 3.54
C ILE A 48 -2.98 4.16 4.33
N SER A 49 -3.29 5.46 4.46
CA SER A 49 -4.41 5.98 5.25
C SER A 49 -5.59 6.49 4.42
N VAL A 50 -5.48 6.49 3.09
CA VAL A 50 -6.57 6.82 2.15
C VAL A 50 -7.11 5.56 1.48
N SER A 51 -8.34 5.61 0.95
CA SER A 51 -8.99 4.43 0.32
C SER A 51 -8.14 3.82 -0.79
N VAL A 52 -7.60 4.67 -1.67
CA VAL A 52 -6.73 4.31 -2.78
C VAL A 52 -5.66 5.39 -2.94
N ALA A 53 -4.42 5.06 -2.58
CA ALA A 53 -3.25 5.93 -2.79
C ALA A 53 -2.67 5.73 -4.19
N ASN A 54 -2.27 6.81 -4.82
CA ASN A 54 -1.61 6.79 -6.12
C ASN A 54 -0.09 6.79 -5.93
N LEU A 55 0.59 5.84 -6.57
CA LEU A 55 2.05 5.80 -6.66
C LEU A 55 2.48 6.27 -8.05
N ARG A 56 3.47 7.15 -8.09
CA ARG A 56 3.92 7.80 -9.32
C ARG A 56 5.35 7.45 -9.68
N SER A 57 5.70 7.60 -10.95
CA SER A 57 7.06 7.31 -11.44
C SER A 57 8.12 8.26 -10.87
N LYS A 58 7.72 9.49 -10.52
CA LYS A 58 8.55 10.55 -9.93
C LYS A 58 7.75 11.37 -8.91
N PRO A 59 8.43 12.19 -8.07
CA PRO A 59 7.75 13.18 -7.24
C PRO A 59 6.93 14.16 -8.08
N GLY A 60 5.63 14.27 -7.80
CA GLY A 60 4.77 15.30 -8.39
C GLY A 60 3.42 14.78 -8.88
N HIS A 61 2.34 15.54 -8.68
CA HIS A 61 0.98 15.12 -9.06
C HIS A 61 0.76 14.99 -10.58
N GLY A 62 1.60 15.62 -11.40
CA GLY A 62 1.56 15.53 -12.87
C GLY A 62 2.33 14.32 -13.42
N GLU A 63 3.07 13.61 -12.59
CA GLU A 63 3.89 12.47 -13.01
C GLU A 63 3.03 11.23 -13.24
N GLU A 64 3.53 10.33 -14.09
CA GLU A 64 2.82 9.11 -14.48
C GLU A 64 2.37 8.29 -13.27
N LEU A 65 1.10 7.88 -13.26
CA LEU A 65 0.57 6.89 -12.32
C LEU A 65 1.10 5.50 -12.70
N VAL A 66 1.87 4.88 -11.80
CA VAL A 66 2.47 3.55 -12.05
C VAL A 66 1.70 2.42 -11.37
N THR A 67 1.14 2.68 -10.18
CA THR A 67 0.25 1.75 -9.50
C THR A 67 -0.62 2.46 -8.47
N GLN A 68 -1.58 1.74 -7.89
CA GLN A 68 -2.36 2.15 -6.75
C GLN A 68 -2.17 1.20 -5.58
N VAL A 69 -2.25 1.74 -4.36
CA VAL A 69 -2.11 0.98 -3.11
C VAL A 69 -3.31 1.25 -2.21
N LEU A 70 -3.84 0.21 -1.59
CA LEU A 70 -5.09 0.28 -0.82
C LEU A 70 -4.83 0.69 0.64
N MET A 71 -5.84 1.30 1.27
CA MET A 71 -5.82 1.59 2.71
C MET A 71 -5.41 0.38 3.54
N GLY A 72 -4.52 0.58 4.50
CA GLY A 72 -4.01 -0.46 5.38
C GLY A 72 -2.89 -1.31 4.79
N THR A 73 -2.54 -1.14 3.52
CA THR A 73 -1.34 -1.80 2.97
C THR A 73 -0.09 -1.17 3.58
N PRO A 74 0.82 -1.96 4.17
CA PRO A 74 2.10 -1.46 4.62
C PRO A 74 3.06 -1.28 3.44
N VAL A 75 3.89 -0.23 3.52
CA VAL A 75 4.96 0.06 2.56
C VAL A 75 6.25 0.36 3.30
N THR A 76 7.39 0.03 2.70
CA THR A 76 8.70 0.41 3.22
C THR A 76 9.07 1.78 2.65
N LEU A 77 9.49 2.71 3.51
CA LEU A 77 9.97 4.02 3.07
C LEU A 77 11.44 3.91 2.70
N LEU A 78 11.78 4.29 1.47
CA LEU A 78 13.14 4.22 0.95
C LEU A 78 13.81 5.59 0.90
N LYS A 79 13.07 6.63 0.51
CA LYS A 79 13.61 7.98 0.32
C LYS A 79 12.52 9.01 0.61
N PHE A 80 12.92 10.20 1.04
CA PHE A 80 12.03 11.37 1.09
C PHE A 80 12.67 12.53 0.33
N ASP A 81 11.92 13.12 -0.59
CA ASP A 81 12.39 14.20 -1.45
C ASP A 81 11.22 15.16 -1.76
N ASP A 82 11.39 16.43 -1.42
CA ASP A 82 10.44 17.52 -1.70
C ASP A 82 8.96 17.22 -1.39
N GLY A 83 8.67 16.63 -0.23
CA GLY A 83 7.30 16.30 0.17
C GLY A 83 6.79 14.94 -0.32
N TRP A 84 7.61 14.19 -1.06
CA TRP A 84 7.26 12.87 -1.59
C TRP A 84 8.14 11.78 -0.98
N PHE A 85 7.53 10.63 -0.71
CA PHE A 85 8.23 9.42 -0.31
C PHE A 85 8.37 8.48 -1.50
N LEU A 86 9.58 7.99 -1.75
CA LEU A 86 9.78 6.77 -2.51
C LEU A 86 9.47 5.60 -1.60
N VAL A 87 8.48 4.80 -1.97
CA VAL A 87 8.04 3.64 -1.19
C VAL A 87 8.19 2.35 -1.97
N GLN A 88 8.35 1.25 -1.24
CA GLN A 88 8.28 -0.10 -1.76
C GLN A 88 7.04 -0.82 -1.22
N THR A 89 6.22 -1.37 -2.11
CA THR A 89 5.01 -2.13 -1.77
C THR A 89 5.34 -3.59 -1.41
N PRO A 90 4.39 -4.36 -0.83
CA PRO A 90 4.64 -5.76 -0.46
C PRO A 90 4.96 -6.70 -1.64
N ASP A 91 4.70 -6.27 -2.87
CA ASP A 91 5.06 -6.97 -4.11
C ASP A 91 6.32 -6.38 -4.78
N ASP A 92 7.18 -5.76 -3.98
CA ASP A 92 8.47 -5.14 -4.37
C ASP A 92 8.38 -3.96 -5.35
N TYR A 93 7.17 -3.49 -5.67
CA TYR A 93 6.97 -2.38 -6.59
C TYR A 93 7.41 -1.05 -5.97
N LEU A 94 8.03 -0.20 -6.79
CA LEU A 94 8.52 1.12 -6.37
C LEU A 94 7.63 2.23 -6.92
N GLY A 95 7.37 3.24 -6.10
CA GLY A 95 6.67 4.42 -6.56
C GLY A 95 6.72 5.57 -5.55
N TRP A 96 6.42 6.76 -6.04
CA TRP A 96 6.40 7.99 -5.25
C TRP A 96 4.98 8.32 -4.80
N THR A 97 4.81 8.62 -3.52
CA THR A 97 3.54 9.06 -2.95
C THR A 97 3.77 10.18 -1.94
N ASP A 98 2.76 11.00 -1.70
CA ASP A 98 2.76 12.13 -0.79
C ASP A 98 2.07 11.77 0.54
N ASP A 99 1.38 12.73 1.17
CA ASP A 99 0.73 12.59 2.49
C ASP A 99 -0.55 11.73 2.44
N MET A 100 -0.38 10.47 2.03
CA MET A 100 -1.44 9.47 1.82
C MET A 100 -1.32 8.29 2.80
N MET A 101 -0.41 8.40 3.78
CA MET A 101 -0.05 7.32 4.70
C MET A 101 0.36 7.82 6.07
N ALA A 102 0.13 6.98 7.09
CA ALA A 102 0.76 7.17 8.38
C ALA A 102 2.22 6.68 8.33
N VAL A 103 3.15 7.47 8.85
CA VAL A 103 4.59 7.17 8.86
C VAL A 103 5.05 6.83 10.28
N TRP A 104 5.62 5.64 10.43
CA TRP A 104 5.83 4.97 11.71
C TRP A 104 7.23 4.39 11.87
N SER A 105 7.63 4.27 13.14
CA SER A 105 8.78 3.44 13.53
C SER A 105 8.47 1.96 13.39
N GLU A 106 9.48 1.09 13.42
CA GLU A 106 9.25 -0.37 13.48
C GLU A 106 8.43 -0.77 14.71
N ASN A 107 8.60 -0.08 15.85
CA ASN A 107 7.84 -0.36 17.07
C ASN A 107 6.34 -0.05 16.88
N ASP A 108 6.02 1.13 16.34
CA ASP A 108 4.64 1.54 16.08
C ASP A 108 3.99 0.63 15.03
N PHE A 109 4.76 0.29 13.98
CA PHE A 109 4.31 -0.62 12.93
C PHE A 109 4.06 -2.04 13.45
N ALA A 110 4.96 -2.57 14.30
CA ALA A 110 4.78 -3.86 14.96
C ALA A 110 3.53 -3.87 15.86
N ALA A 111 3.30 -2.79 16.63
CA ALA A 111 2.10 -2.63 17.45
C ALA A 111 0.84 -2.61 16.59
N TRP A 112 0.84 -1.87 15.47
CA TRP A 112 -0.28 -1.85 14.53
C TRP A 112 -0.55 -3.21 13.93
N ARG A 113 0.48 -3.95 13.47
CA ARG A 113 0.33 -5.29 12.84
C ARG A 113 -0.45 -6.26 13.73
N GLN A 114 -0.21 -6.23 15.04
CA GLN A 114 -0.84 -7.14 16.00
C GLN A 114 -2.32 -6.84 16.29
N GLN A 115 -2.80 -5.64 15.96
CA GLN A 115 -4.19 -5.27 16.22
C GLN A 115 -5.18 -6.09 15.39
N PRO A 116 -6.36 -6.43 15.92
CA PRO A 116 -7.44 -6.99 15.12
C PRO A 116 -7.83 -6.00 14.02
N LYS A 117 -8.20 -6.51 12.85
CA LYS A 117 -8.53 -5.72 11.66
C LYS A 117 -9.78 -6.27 10.99
N ILE A 118 -10.44 -5.42 10.21
CA ILE A 118 -11.42 -5.85 9.22
C ILE A 118 -10.86 -5.63 7.81
N ILE A 119 -11.42 -6.34 6.85
CA ILE A 119 -11.23 -6.10 5.41
C ILE A 119 -12.58 -5.81 4.77
N VAL A 120 -12.63 -4.80 3.91
CA VAL A 120 -13.81 -4.46 3.11
C VAL A 120 -13.95 -5.47 1.99
N THR A 121 -15.12 -6.10 1.88
CA THR A 121 -15.38 -7.20 0.95
C THR A 121 -16.30 -6.81 -0.20
N VAL A 122 -17.16 -5.79 -0.02
CA VAL A 122 -17.95 -5.19 -1.10
C VAL A 122 -17.09 -4.30 -1.99
N THR A 123 -17.52 -4.09 -3.23
CA THR A 123 -16.71 -3.38 -4.24
C THR A 123 -16.45 -1.93 -3.84
N TYR A 124 -17.47 -1.27 -3.28
CA TYR A 124 -17.43 0.12 -2.85
C TYR A 124 -18.40 0.31 -1.67
N THR A 125 -17.99 1.06 -0.66
CA THR A 125 -18.85 1.51 0.45
C THR A 125 -18.36 2.85 0.99
N HIS A 126 -19.09 3.42 1.96
CA HIS A 126 -18.64 4.54 2.75
C HIS A 126 -18.54 4.14 4.22
N SER A 127 -17.66 4.82 4.93
CA SER A 127 -17.61 4.79 6.38
C SER A 127 -18.08 6.12 6.96
N HIS A 128 -18.62 6.07 8.16
CA HIS A 128 -19.38 7.17 8.74
C HIS A 128 -18.82 7.63 10.09
N VAL A 129 -19.08 8.89 10.46
CA VAL A 129 -18.66 9.47 11.75
C VAL A 129 -19.40 8.82 12.92
N GLY A 130 -20.65 8.39 12.71
CA GLY A 130 -21.46 7.69 13.70
C GLY A 130 -21.96 6.34 13.21
N ARG A 131 -22.64 5.62 14.11
CA ARG A 131 -23.18 4.28 13.84
C ARG A 131 -24.34 4.26 12.83
N ASP A 132 -25.01 5.40 12.67
CA ASP A 132 -26.08 5.57 11.69
C ASP A 132 -25.48 6.00 10.34
N ALA A 133 -25.89 5.33 9.26
CA ALA A 133 -25.50 5.65 7.89
C ALA A 133 -25.96 7.05 7.43
N ALA A 134 -26.90 7.67 8.16
CA ALA A 134 -27.29 9.06 7.94
C ALA A 134 -26.25 10.08 8.44
N THR A 135 -25.22 9.65 9.17
CA THR A 135 -24.14 10.55 9.63
C THR A 135 -23.12 10.84 8.54
N ASP A 136 -22.36 11.91 8.74
CA ASP A 136 -21.33 12.37 7.80
C ASP A 136 -20.34 11.27 7.43
N ILE A 137 -19.87 11.31 6.19
CA ILE A 137 -18.90 10.37 5.64
C ILE A 137 -17.50 10.75 6.11
N VAL A 138 -16.75 9.77 6.63
CA VAL A 138 -15.31 9.93 6.95
C VAL A 138 -14.45 9.71 5.72
N SER A 139 -14.75 8.65 4.96
CA SER A 139 -14.08 8.29 3.71
C SER A 139 -14.92 7.25 2.96
N ASP A 140 -14.76 7.22 1.65
CA ASP A 140 -15.09 6.01 0.90
C ASP A 140 -14.12 4.87 1.26
N LEU A 141 -14.54 3.65 0.99
CA LEU A 141 -13.72 2.45 1.08
C LEU A 141 -14.01 1.52 -0.10
N VAL A 142 -13.00 0.77 -0.51
CA VAL A 142 -13.10 -0.19 -1.62
C VAL A 142 -12.75 -1.60 -1.14
N ALA A 143 -13.19 -2.60 -1.92
CA ALA A 143 -12.81 -3.99 -1.71
C ALA A 143 -11.30 -4.10 -1.50
N GLY A 144 -10.90 -4.73 -0.39
CA GLY A 144 -9.49 -4.90 -0.06
C GLY A 144 -8.89 -3.86 0.88
N ASN A 145 -9.60 -2.78 1.21
CA ASN A 145 -9.17 -1.88 2.28
C ASN A 145 -9.16 -2.61 3.62
N ILE A 146 -8.10 -2.38 4.40
CA ILE A 146 -7.87 -3.01 5.70
C ILE A 146 -7.72 -1.92 6.76
N VAL A 147 -8.50 -2.01 7.84
CA VAL A 147 -8.48 -1.04 8.94
C VAL A 147 -8.53 -1.72 10.30
N LYS A 148 -8.01 -1.08 11.34
CA LYS A 148 -8.00 -1.61 12.71
C LYS A 148 -9.43 -1.71 13.23
N LEU A 149 -9.79 -2.84 13.81
CA LEU A 149 -11.06 -3.06 14.49
C LEU A 149 -10.94 -2.59 15.95
N ARG A 150 -11.76 -1.63 16.36
CA ARG A 150 -11.83 -1.18 17.77
C ARG A 150 -12.93 -1.93 18.53
N SER A 151 -14.12 -1.98 17.97
CA SER A 151 -15.27 -2.66 18.56
C SER A 151 -16.26 -3.14 17.49
N LYS A 152 -17.17 -4.03 17.87
CA LYS A 152 -18.25 -4.54 17.01
C LYS A 152 -19.55 -4.52 17.83
N ASP A 153 -20.62 -4.03 17.23
CA ASP A 153 -21.98 -4.20 17.76
C ASP A 153 -22.89 -4.92 16.76
N SER A 154 -24.21 -4.81 16.96
CA SER A 154 -25.22 -5.46 16.11
C SER A 154 -25.37 -4.84 14.72
N GLY A 155 -24.89 -3.61 14.49
CA GLY A 155 -25.09 -2.88 13.23
C GLY A 155 -23.80 -2.52 12.50
N SER A 156 -22.68 -2.38 13.21
CA SER A 156 -21.45 -1.79 12.67
C SER A 156 -20.17 -2.34 13.31
N PHE A 157 -19.09 -2.23 12.55
CA PHE A 157 -17.73 -2.23 13.06
C PHE A 157 -17.32 -0.79 13.38
N GLU A 158 -16.82 -0.54 14.59
CA GLU A 158 -16.06 0.67 14.90
C GLU A 158 -14.60 0.41 14.53
N VAL A 159 -14.04 1.26 13.68
CA VAL A 159 -12.70 1.10 13.12
C VAL A 159 -11.82 2.32 13.36
N GLU A 160 -10.52 2.11 13.27
CA GLU A 160 -9.49 3.15 13.31
C GLU A 160 -8.63 3.04 12.06
N TYR A 161 -8.45 4.16 11.37
CA TYR A 161 -7.60 4.27 10.20
C TYR A 161 -6.14 4.40 10.64
N PRO A 162 -5.17 4.16 9.74
CA PRO A 162 -3.76 4.34 10.08
C PRO A 162 -3.40 5.76 10.55
N ASP A 163 -4.10 6.79 10.11
CA ASP A 163 -3.89 8.17 10.57
C ASP A 163 -4.64 8.52 11.87
N GLY A 164 -5.29 7.55 12.50
CA GLY A 164 -6.02 7.71 13.76
C GLY A 164 -7.47 8.18 13.61
N ARG A 165 -7.97 8.45 12.38
CA ARG A 165 -9.40 8.70 12.18
C ARG A 165 -10.21 7.50 12.64
N VAL A 166 -11.35 7.77 13.30
CA VAL A 166 -12.29 6.74 13.73
C VAL A 166 -13.51 6.79 12.83
N ALA A 167 -14.01 5.64 12.41
CA ALA A 167 -15.18 5.53 11.57
C ALA A 167 -16.01 4.29 11.90
N TYR A 168 -17.22 4.24 11.34
CA TYR A 168 -18.12 3.10 11.43
C TYR A 168 -18.36 2.51 10.04
N VAL A 169 -18.26 1.17 9.94
CA VAL A 169 -18.46 0.41 8.70
C VAL A 169 -19.57 -0.61 8.91
N ALA A 170 -20.50 -0.74 7.97
CA ALA A 170 -21.60 -1.68 8.07
C ALA A 170 -21.12 -3.14 8.12
N LEU A 171 -21.80 -3.99 8.91
CA LEU A 171 -21.41 -5.40 9.04
C LEU A 171 -21.48 -6.20 7.72
N GLY A 172 -22.32 -5.77 6.77
CA GLY A 172 -22.47 -6.42 5.46
C GLY A 172 -21.35 -6.09 4.47
N ASP A 173 -20.58 -5.03 4.74
CA ASP A 173 -19.61 -4.49 3.79
C ASP A 173 -18.18 -4.96 4.04
N ALA A 174 -17.95 -5.54 5.21
CA ALA A 174 -16.63 -5.96 5.66
C ALA A 174 -16.72 -7.18 6.57
N MET A 175 -15.58 -7.78 6.87
CA MET A 175 -15.48 -8.86 7.85
C MET A 175 -14.14 -8.85 8.57
N PRO A 176 -14.01 -9.52 9.73
CA PRO A 176 -12.73 -9.65 10.41
C PRO A 176 -11.66 -10.26 9.49
N LEU A 177 -10.49 -9.62 9.41
CA LEU A 177 -9.41 -10.00 8.50
C LEU A 177 -8.96 -11.46 8.71
N LYS A 178 -8.87 -11.90 9.98
CA LYS A 178 -8.52 -13.30 10.29
C LYS A 178 -9.52 -14.31 9.73
N GLN A 179 -10.81 -13.97 9.72
CA GLN A 179 -11.86 -14.81 9.15
C GLN A 179 -11.75 -14.83 7.62
N TRP A 180 -11.49 -13.67 7.00
CA TRP A 180 -11.27 -13.59 5.56
C TRP A 180 -10.06 -14.42 5.11
N ILE A 181 -8.92 -14.33 5.80
CA ILE A 181 -7.71 -15.14 5.51
C ILE A 181 -8.03 -16.64 5.63
N ALA A 182 -8.70 -17.05 6.72
CA ALA A 182 -9.03 -18.46 6.94
C ALA A 182 -10.03 -19.02 5.92
N GLY A 183 -10.85 -18.14 5.30
CA GLY A 183 -11.84 -18.51 4.29
C GLY A 183 -11.41 -18.21 2.86
N ALA A 184 -10.17 -17.78 2.62
CA ALA A 184 -9.68 -17.46 1.29
C ALA A 184 -9.67 -18.72 0.40
N GLN A 185 -10.18 -18.58 -0.82
CA GLN A 185 -10.26 -19.66 -1.81
C GLN A 185 -9.87 -19.11 -3.18
N ASP A 186 -8.86 -19.71 -3.79
CA ASP A 186 -8.29 -19.33 -5.08
C ASP A 186 -8.75 -20.26 -6.21
N THR A 187 -9.89 -20.94 -6.05
CA THR A 187 -10.41 -21.82 -7.11
C THR A 187 -10.78 -21.01 -8.34
N PRO A 188 -10.69 -21.60 -9.56
CA PRO A 188 -11.07 -20.92 -10.79
C PRO A 188 -12.46 -20.28 -10.74
N GLU A 189 -13.43 -20.96 -10.13
CA GLU A 189 -14.81 -20.48 -10.00
C GLU A 189 -14.90 -19.21 -9.14
N ARG A 190 -14.18 -19.17 -8.01
CA ARG A 190 -14.14 -18.00 -7.10
C ARG A 190 -13.41 -16.81 -7.72
N ILE A 191 -12.31 -17.08 -8.43
CA ILE A 191 -11.58 -16.07 -9.20
C ILE A 191 -12.49 -15.48 -10.28
N ILE A 192 -13.21 -16.31 -11.05
CA ILE A 192 -14.14 -15.85 -12.10
C ILE A 192 -15.32 -15.07 -11.50
N GLU A 193 -15.88 -15.51 -10.37
CA GLU A 193 -16.95 -14.80 -9.67
C GLU A 193 -16.49 -13.41 -9.21
N THR A 194 -15.29 -13.33 -8.63
CA THR A 194 -14.69 -12.06 -8.22
C THR A 194 -14.41 -11.15 -9.41
N ALA A 195 -13.82 -11.67 -10.48
CA ALA A 195 -13.59 -10.96 -11.73
C ALA A 195 -14.86 -10.33 -12.31
N LYS A 196 -15.99 -11.06 -12.27
CA LYS A 196 -17.27 -10.57 -12.79
C LYS A 196 -17.79 -9.34 -12.05
N ARG A 197 -17.37 -9.09 -10.80
CA ARG A 197 -17.76 -7.91 -10.01
C ARG A 197 -17.19 -6.60 -10.57
N PHE A 198 -16.14 -6.67 -11.39
CA PHE A 198 -15.48 -5.50 -11.99
C PHE A 198 -15.91 -5.24 -13.44
N LYS A 199 -16.92 -5.97 -13.93
CA LYS A 199 -17.49 -5.68 -15.26
C LYS A 199 -18.02 -4.24 -15.32
N GLY A 200 -17.54 -3.49 -16.31
CA GLY A 200 -17.92 -2.09 -16.50
C GLY A 200 -17.10 -1.08 -15.69
N VAL A 201 -16.15 -1.53 -14.85
CA VAL A 201 -15.18 -0.64 -14.21
C VAL A 201 -14.29 -0.02 -15.29
N PRO A 202 -14.11 1.32 -15.32
CA PRO A 202 -13.28 1.98 -16.32
C PRO A 202 -11.83 1.53 -16.28
N TYR A 203 -11.22 1.49 -17.47
CA TYR A 203 -9.78 1.28 -17.60
C TYR A 203 -9.03 2.55 -17.17
N LEU A 204 -8.01 2.40 -16.33
CA LEU A 204 -7.07 3.47 -15.97
C LEU A 204 -5.67 2.88 -15.91
N TRP A 205 -4.74 3.44 -16.69
CA TRP A 205 -3.32 3.10 -16.60
C TRP A 205 -2.80 3.29 -15.17
N GLY A 206 -2.16 2.26 -14.60
CA GLY A 206 -1.72 2.26 -13.20
C GLY A 206 -2.83 1.96 -12.19
N GLY A 207 -4.07 1.70 -12.64
CA GLY A 207 -5.21 1.41 -11.78
C GLY A 207 -5.11 0.03 -11.13
N THR A 208 -5.27 -0.05 -9.81
CA THR A 208 -5.18 -1.30 -9.02
C THR A 208 -6.21 -1.30 -7.88
N SER A 209 -7.43 -0.85 -8.18
CA SER A 209 -8.51 -0.79 -7.19
C SER A 209 -9.88 -0.94 -7.83
N ALA A 210 -10.91 -1.10 -6.99
CA ALA A 210 -12.29 -1.14 -7.47
C ALA A 210 -12.76 0.16 -8.17
N LYS A 211 -12.03 1.28 -8.03
CA LYS A 211 -12.36 2.55 -8.68
C LYS A 211 -11.99 2.54 -10.17
N ALA A 212 -10.85 1.96 -10.51
CA ALA A 212 -10.35 1.83 -11.87
C ALA A 212 -9.20 0.82 -11.93
N LEU A 213 -9.06 0.14 -13.06
CA LEU A 213 -8.12 -0.97 -13.23
C LEU A 213 -7.41 -0.87 -14.57
N ASP A 214 -6.13 -1.25 -14.64
CA ASP A 214 -5.52 -1.69 -15.90
C ASP A 214 -5.52 -3.22 -16.01
N CYS A 215 -4.83 -3.77 -17.01
CA CYS A 215 -4.83 -5.19 -17.30
C CYS A 215 -4.20 -6.02 -16.17
N SER A 216 -3.00 -5.67 -15.74
CA SER A 216 -2.28 -6.37 -14.67
C SER A 216 -2.86 -6.02 -13.29
N GLY A 217 -3.31 -4.78 -13.09
CA GLY A 217 -4.01 -4.32 -11.89
C GLY A 217 -5.36 -5.02 -11.67
N PHE A 218 -6.10 -5.34 -12.72
CA PHE A 218 -7.30 -6.19 -12.66
C PHE A 218 -6.96 -7.59 -12.15
N THR A 219 -5.96 -8.24 -12.76
CA THR A 219 -5.54 -9.58 -12.37
C THR A 219 -5.09 -9.60 -10.91
N LYS A 220 -4.20 -8.67 -10.53
CA LYS A 220 -3.72 -8.50 -9.16
C LYS A 220 -4.85 -8.28 -8.16
N THR A 221 -5.81 -7.39 -8.47
CA THR A 221 -6.94 -7.10 -7.57
C THR A 221 -7.83 -8.32 -7.37
N VAL A 222 -8.15 -9.06 -8.45
CA VAL A 222 -9.00 -10.25 -8.39
C VAL A 222 -8.34 -11.34 -7.53
N TYR A 223 -7.06 -11.61 -7.73
CA TYR A 223 -6.34 -12.61 -6.95
C TYR A 223 -6.15 -12.18 -5.50
N PHE A 224 -5.85 -10.90 -5.25
CA PHE A 224 -5.72 -10.37 -3.89
C PHE A 224 -7.00 -10.57 -3.08
N LEU A 225 -8.17 -10.29 -3.68
CA LEU A 225 -9.47 -10.49 -3.02
C LEU A 225 -9.82 -11.96 -2.76
N ASN A 226 -9.03 -12.89 -3.31
CA ASN A 226 -9.11 -14.34 -3.06
C ASN A 226 -7.88 -14.86 -2.28
N GLY A 227 -7.10 -13.97 -1.67
CA GLY A 227 -6.00 -14.32 -0.76
C GLY A 227 -4.63 -14.53 -1.42
N VAL A 228 -4.49 -14.25 -2.72
CA VAL A 228 -3.24 -14.46 -3.46
C VAL A 228 -2.62 -13.11 -3.84
N LEU A 229 -1.40 -12.85 -3.37
CA LEU A 229 -0.63 -11.67 -3.77
C LEU A 229 0.14 -11.98 -5.05
N LEU A 230 -0.10 -11.19 -6.09
CA LEU A 230 0.64 -11.26 -7.36
C LEU A 230 1.57 -10.05 -7.51
N PRO A 231 2.68 -10.19 -8.25
CA PRO A 231 3.44 -9.06 -8.76
C PRO A 231 2.55 -8.09 -9.54
N ARG A 232 2.96 -6.81 -9.57
CA ARG A 232 2.24 -5.75 -10.26
C ARG A 232 2.25 -5.87 -11.79
N ASP A 233 3.39 -6.24 -12.37
CA ASP A 233 3.64 -6.31 -13.83
C ASP A 233 4.38 -7.61 -14.21
#